data_AF-U2K8R7-F1
#
_entry.id   AF-U2K8R7-F1
#
_cell.length_a   1.000
_cell.length_b   1.000
_cell.length_c   1.000
_cell.angle_alpha   90.00
_cell.angle_beta   90.00
_cell.angle_gamma   90.00
#
_symmetry.space_group_name_H-M   'P 1'
#
loop_
_entity.id
_entity.type
_entity.pdbx_description
1 polymer ?
#
loop_
_entity_poly.entity_id
_entity_poly.type
_entity_poly.pdbx_seq_one_letter_code
_entity_poly.pdbx_strand_id
1 'polypeptide(L)'
;MLEQNILLTFRTKHAIMRLFHFGKKGNIIKKGGYYNMKHKWLAGLLLIAMLGAMGGCSGAGNSSASQKAEESSAKESSAAEESSDAEESQNEDSSDAEKSDNAADESKVLFEDSTVRITYTGTDEESWMGKGLKVTIENLSDKNISVQTREASVNGVMDDPYFSCDVASGKTANDTIYFSTKDELGTVELSFHIFDSDTFDTIADTEKVTLVIDDCITSEKTEADKIYEVNGVVVSYAGKVDDDIWGTEFQFLIENNGTETYTVRAENISIDNTMYDGSMYAEVAAGKYANETMSFIGEELPAEMNELEFKLVISNSSYETVAESDPIKVSIQ
;
A
#
# COMPACT_ATOMS: atom_id res chain seq x y z
N MET A 1 11.58 -0.98 16.46
CA MET A 1 10.27 -0.83 17.17
C MET A 1 9.40 0.20 16.47
N LEU A 2 9.92 1.36 16.05
CA LEU A 2 9.17 2.37 15.28
C LEU A 2 8.85 1.90 13.83
N GLU A 3 9.83 1.33 13.12
CA GLU A 3 9.61 0.69 11.79
C GLU A 3 8.56 -0.43 11.85
N GLN A 4 8.57 -1.23 12.92
CA GLN A 4 7.61 -2.33 13.11
C GLN A 4 6.19 -1.81 13.33
N ASN A 5 6.01 -0.67 13.99
CA ASN A 5 4.69 -0.06 14.23
C ASN A 5 4.18 0.69 12.99
N ILE A 6 5.05 1.37 12.23
CA ILE A 6 4.69 2.03 10.96
C ILE A 6 4.31 0.96 9.92
N LEU A 7 5.13 -0.09 9.77
CA LEU A 7 4.81 -1.24 8.92
C LEU A 7 3.52 -1.93 9.37
N LEU A 8 3.19 -1.92 10.67
CA LEU A 8 1.93 -2.47 11.20
C LEU A 8 0.71 -1.62 10.81
N THR A 9 0.78 -0.29 10.84
CA THR A 9 -0.32 0.60 10.40
C THR A 9 -0.53 0.51 8.88
N PHE A 10 0.55 0.50 8.10
CA PHE A 10 0.50 0.26 6.65
C PHE A 10 -0.04 -1.12 6.30
N ARG A 11 0.41 -2.17 7.01
CA ARG A 11 -0.15 -3.52 6.92
C ARG A 11 -1.60 -3.58 7.36
N THR A 12 -2.03 -2.71 8.27
CA THR A 12 -3.42 -2.67 8.73
C THR A 12 -4.32 -2.04 7.67
N LYS A 13 -3.93 -0.92 7.04
CA LYS A 13 -4.64 -0.38 5.85
C LYS A 13 -4.66 -1.41 4.70
N HIS A 14 -3.52 -2.01 4.37
CA HIS A 14 -3.42 -3.07 3.36
C HIS A 14 -4.24 -4.34 3.69
N ALA A 15 -4.22 -4.80 4.95
CA ALA A 15 -4.97 -5.97 5.40
C ALA A 15 -6.47 -5.69 5.47
N ILE A 16 -6.89 -4.48 5.87
CA ILE A 16 -8.29 -4.04 5.81
C ILE A 16 -8.77 -4.06 4.35
N MET A 17 -7.97 -3.54 3.40
CA MET A 17 -8.29 -3.59 1.97
C MET A 17 -8.38 -5.04 1.45
N ARG A 18 -7.50 -5.95 1.90
CA ARG A 18 -7.60 -7.40 1.63
C ARG A 18 -8.83 -8.07 2.28
N LEU A 19 -9.28 -7.62 3.45
CA LEU A 19 -10.51 -8.13 4.10
C LEU A 19 -11.78 -7.69 3.36
N PHE A 20 -11.85 -6.45 2.87
CA PHE A 20 -12.93 -6.02 1.96
C PHE A 20 -13.00 -6.89 0.70
N HIS A 21 -11.85 -7.39 0.22
CA HIS A 21 -11.73 -8.32 -0.90
C HIS A 21 -12.37 -9.70 -0.64
N PHE A 22 -12.34 -10.21 0.59
CA PHE A 22 -13.00 -11.48 0.93
C PHE A 22 -14.52 -11.33 1.02
N GLY A 23 -15.03 -10.17 1.46
CA GLY A 23 -16.47 -9.90 1.58
C GLY A 23 -17.21 -9.81 0.24
N LYS A 24 -16.54 -9.41 -0.85
CA LYS A 24 -17.15 -9.25 -2.18
C LYS A 24 -17.21 -10.53 -3.02
N LYS A 25 -16.47 -11.60 -2.68
CA LYS A 25 -16.52 -12.89 -3.40
C LYS A 25 -17.73 -13.77 -3.05
N GLY A 26 -18.60 -13.33 -2.13
CA GLY A 26 -19.90 -13.95 -1.89
C GLY A 26 -20.98 -13.34 -2.77
N ASN A 27 -21.55 -14.15 -3.68
CA ASN A 27 -22.73 -13.86 -4.52
C ASN A 27 -23.62 -12.68 -4.07
N ILE A 28 -23.70 -11.62 -4.86
CA ILE A 28 -24.77 -10.62 -4.76
C ILE A 28 -25.55 -10.58 -6.07
N ILE A 29 -26.69 -11.26 -6.07
CA ILE A 29 -27.76 -11.07 -7.04
C ILE A 29 -28.30 -9.64 -6.85
N LYS A 30 -28.23 -8.81 -7.89
CA LYS A 30 -28.80 -7.45 -7.92
C LYS A 30 -30.29 -7.48 -7.57
N LYS A 31 -30.69 -6.80 -6.50
CA LYS A 31 -31.97 -6.07 -6.41
C LYS A 31 -31.76 -4.77 -5.62
N GLY A 32 -32.23 -3.67 -6.21
CA GLY A 32 -31.98 -2.31 -5.76
C GLY A 32 -32.52 -1.97 -4.38
N GLY A 33 -31.89 -0.96 -3.78
CA GLY A 33 -32.27 -0.35 -2.51
C GLY A 33 -31.04 0.21 -1.82
N TYR A 34 -30.96 1.53 -1.73
CA TYR A 34 -30.02 2.26 -0.88
C TYR A 34 -30.05 1.69 0.56
N TYR A 35 -28.89 1.29 1.09
CA TYR A 35 -28.75 0.92 2.50
C TYR A 35 -27.73 1.81 3.20
N ASN A 36 -28.27 2.75 3.99
CA ASN A 36 -27.60 3.35 5.14
C ASN A 36 -27.38 2.24 6.20
N MET A 37 -26.16 1.72 6.34
CA MET A 37 -25.84 0.79 7.43
C MET A 37 -25.13 1.52 8.57
N LYS A 38 -25.81 1.57 9.72
CA LYS A 38 -25.31 2.16 10.97
C LYS A 38 -24.22 1.27 11.61
N HIS A 39 -23.10 1.91 11.95
CA HIS A 39 -21.88 1.59 12.71
C HIS A 39 -21.78 0.41 13.72
N LYS A 40 -22.62 -0.64 13.71
CA LYS A 40 -22.62 -1.64 14.79
C LYS A 40 -21.95 -2.98 14.49
N TRP A 41 -21.35 -3.17 13.31
CA TRP A 41 -20.74 -4.47 12.92
C TRP A 41 -19.21 -4.48 12.78
N LEU A 42 -18.51 -3.34 12.86
CA LEU A 42 -17.04 -3.33 12.73
C LEU A 42 -16.27 -3.79 13.99
N ALA A 43 -16.89 -3.75 15.18
CA ALA A 43 -16.18 -4.08 16.43
C ALA A 43 -15.88 -5.59 16.63
N GLY A 44 -16.50 -6.48 15.84
CA GLY A 44 -16.39 -7.94 16.04
C GLY A 44 -15.22 -8.62 15.34
N LEU A 45 -14.64 -8.00 14.31
CA LEU A 45 -13.61 -8.63 13.46
C LEU A 45 -12.16 -8.37 13.93
N LEU A 46 -11.96 -7.41 14.83
CA LEU A 46 -10.64 -6.99 15.32
C LEU A 46 -10.07 -7.88 16.45
N LEU A 47 -10.91 -8.69 17.10
CA LEU A 47 -10.52 -9.53 18.25
C LEU A 47 -9.86 -10.87 17.90
N ILE A 48 -9.88 -11.29 16.63
CA ILE A 48 -9.30 -12.60 16.22
C ILE A 48 -7.84 -12.46 15.73
N ALA A 49 -7.35 -11.25 15.48
CA ALA A 49 -5.98 -11.01 15.03
C ALA A 49 -4.93 -10.92 16.16
N MET A 50 -5.33 -10.91 17.44
CA MET A 50 -4.42 -10.72 18.59
C MET A 50 -4.06 -11.99 19.39
N LEU A 51 -4.33 -13.21 18.88
CA LEU A 51 -4.04 -14.47 19.59
C LEU A 51 -2.91 -15.33 18.98
N GLY A 52 -1.97 -14.71 18.25
CA GLY A 52 -0.84 -15.40 17.62
C GLY A 52 0.56 -15.08 18.16
N ALA A 53 0.70 -14.33 19.26
CA ALA A 53 2.01 -13.86 19.74
C ALA A 53 2.27 -14.18 21.22
N MET A 54 2.17 -15.46 21.61
CA MET A 54 2.87 -15.97 22.80
C MET A 54 3.23 -17.44 22.57
N GLY A 55 4.49 -17.73 22.24
CA GLY A 55 4.94 -19.12 22.13
C GLY A 55 6.37 -19.30 21.64
N GLY A 56 7.34 -19.15 22.55
CA GLY A 56 8.69 -19.71 22.39
C GLY A 56 9.77 -18.83 23.02
N CYS A 57 10.77 -19.31 23.74
CA CYS A 57 11.02 -20.63 24.33
C CYS A 57 12.17 -20.39 25.34
N SER A 58 12.01 -20.76 26.61
CA SER A 58 13.12 -20.83 27.58
C SER A 58 13.26 -22.28 28.04
N GLY A 59 14.45 -22.84 27.87
CA GLY A 59 14.68 -24.28 27.94
C GLY A 59 14.91 -24.89 29.33
N ALA A 60 15.22 -26.18 29.23
CA ALA A 60 15.80 -27.13 30.19
C ALA A 60 14.85 -27.97 31.08
N GLY A 61 15.02 -29.31 30.97
CA GLY A 61 14.97 -30.20 32.14
C GLY A 61 13.95 -31.34 32.17
N ASN A 62 14.26 -32.45 31.49
CA ASN A 62 14.04 -33.88 31.81
C ASN A 62 13.13 -34.27 33.02
N SER A 63 12.08 -35.10 32.79
CA SER A 63 11.98 -36.50 33.29
C SER A 63 10.55 -37.09 33.24
N SER A 64 10.48 -38.31 32.66
CA SER A 64 9.62 -39.48 32.94
C SER A 64 8.15 -39.38 33.35
N ALA A 65 7.34 -40.22 32.68
CA ALA A 65 6.48 -41.28 33.24
C ALA A 65 5.07 -41.33 32.62
N SER A 66 4.83 -42.46 31.97
CA SER A 66 3.57 -43.04 31.49
C SER A 66 2.42 -42.97 32.50
N GLN A 67 1.18 -42.73 32.03
CA GLN A 67 0.11 -43.71 32.19
C GLN A 67 -1.13 -43.44 31.30
N LYS A 68 -1.74 -44.57 30.99
CA LYS A 68 -2.82 -44.92 30.05
C LYS A 68 -4.20 -44.73 30.70
N ALA A 69 -5.23 -44.40 29.90
CA ALA A 69 -6.44 -45.23 29.64
C ALA A 69 -7.69 -44.43 29.24
N GLU A 70 -8.32 -44.92 28.15
CA GLU A 70 -9.77 -45.11 27.90
C GLU A 70 -10.73 -43.91 27.90
N GLU A 71 -11.81 -43.84 27.10
CA GLU A 71 -12.34 -44.56 25.94
C GLU A 71 -13.60 -43.79 25.49
N SER A 72 -14.03 -44.02 24.24
CA SER A 72 -15.39 -43.86 23.71
C SER A 72 -15.69 -42.47 23.13
N SER A 73 -16.47 -42.30 22.06
CA SER A 73 -17.13 -43.20 21.12
C SER A 73 -17.94 -42.26 20.23
N ALA A 74 -17.73 -42.25 18.91
CA ALA A 74 -18.80 -42.18 17.90
C ALA A 74 -18.20 -42.10 16.48
N LYS A 75 -18.46 -43.16 15.72
CA LYS A 75 -18.63 -43.19 14.24
C LYS A 75 -19.41 -41.96 13.74
N GLU A 76 -19.32 -41.51 12.50
CA GLU A 76 -19.42 -42.25 11.22
C GLU A 76 -18.97 -41.27 10.10
N SER A 77 -18.06 -41.64 9.17
CA SER A 77 -18.32 -41.98 7.75
C SER A 77 -19.19 -40.94 7.01
N SER A 78 -18.88 -40.38 5.85
CA SER A 78 -18.32 -40.91 4.58
C SER A 78 -18.01 -39.67 3.69
N ALA A 79 -17.47 -39.67 2.48
CA ALA A 79 -16.92 -40.60 1.51
C ALA A 79 -16.09 -39.72 0.56
N ALA A 80 -14.94 -40.21 0.12
CA ALA A 80 -14.31 -39.76 -1.10
C ALA A 80 -14.97 -40.47 -2.28
N GLU A 81 -15.19 -39.78 -3.40
CA GLU A 81 -15.04 -40.34 -4.74
C GLU A 81 -14.55 -39.24 -5.71
N GLU A 82 -13.39 -39.50 -6.30
CA GLU A 82 -13.01 -39.03 -7.64
C GLU A 82 -13.75 -39.86 -8.68
N SER A 83 -14.06 -39.27 -9.85
CA SER A 83 -13.56 -39.75 -11.17
C SER A 83 -14.21 -39.00 -12.33
N SER A 84 -13.35 -38.47 -13.21
CA SER A 84 -13.40 -38.38 -14.69
C SER A 84 -14.73 -38.13 -15.43
N ASP A 85 -14.76 -37.16 -16.35
CA ASP A 85 -14.55 -37.45 -17.78
C ASP A 85 -14.30 -36.18 -18.63
N ALA A 86 -13.73 -36.39 -19.82
CA ALA A 86 -13.09 -35.43 -20.70
C ALA A 86 -14.01 -34.80 -21.80
N GLU A 87 -13.57 -33.62 -22.24
CA GLU A 87 -13.68 -32.93 -23.55
C GLU A 87 -14.98 -32.94 -24.40
N GLU A 88 -15.40 -31.73 -24.78
CA GLU A 88 -15.58 -31.38 -26.21
C GLU A 88 -15.35 -29.87 -26.46
N SER A 89 -14.54 -29.58 -27.48
CA SER A 89 -14.19 -28.26 -28.01
C SER A 89 -15.27 -27.69 -28.92
N GLN A 90 -15.51 -26.38 -28.89
CA GLN A 90 -15.91 -25.60 -30.08
C GLN A 90 -15.25 -24.22 -30.09
N ASN A 91 -14.44 -24.01 -31.13
CA ASN A 91 -13.96 -22.71 -31.63
C ASN A 91 -15.12 -21.93 -32.24
N GLU A 92 -15.21 -20.62 -31.98
CA GLU A 92 -15.57 -19.64 -33.01
C GLU A 92 -14.74 -18.35 -32.82
N ASP A 93 -14.02 -18.04 -33.88
CA ASP A 93 -13.22 -16.85 -34.17
C ASP A 93 -14.13 -15.76 -34.76
N SER A 94 -13.99 -14.50 -34.32
CA SER A 94 -14.35 -13.34 -35.14
C SER A 94 -13.79 -12.05 -34.52
N SER A 95 -12.58 -11.70 -34.97
CA SER A 95 -12.09 -10.36 -35.31
C SER A 95 -12.95 -9.14 -34.92
N ASP A 96 -12.39 -8.25 -34.09
CA ASP A 96 -12.19 -6.85 -34.48
C ASP A 96 -11.02 -6.26 -33.68
N ALA A 97 -9.86 -6.19 -34.32
CA ALA A 97 -8.68 -5.54 -33.77
C ALA A 97 -8.71 -4.08 -34.26
N GLU A 98 -9.28 -3.19 -33.44
CA GLU A 98 -9.04 -1.77 -33.60
C GLU A 98 -7.57 -1.47 -33.27
N LYS A 99 -6.85 -1.11 -34.31
CA LYS A 99 -5.46 -0.67 -34.31
C LYS A 99 -5.35 0.64 -33.55
N SER A 100 -5.05 0.53 -32.26
CA SER A 100 -4.45 1.62 -31.48
C SER A 100 -2.97 1.71 -31.88
N ASP A 101 -2.63 2.68 -32.72
CA ASP A 101 -1.25 3.09 -32.95
C ASP A 101 -0.78 3.88 -31.73
N ASN A 102 -0.31 3.19 -30.68
CA ASN A 102 0.49 3.78 -29.62
C ASN A 102 1.91 3.21 -29.69
N ALA A 103 2.86 4.05 -30.06
CA ALA A 103 4.27 3.76 -29.98
C ALA A 103 4.71 3.82 -28.50
N ALA A 104 4.47 2.75 -27.72
CA ALA A 104 4.90 2.66 -26.31
C ALA A 104 5.11 1.23 -25.78
N ASP A 105 5.31 0.24 -26.67
CA ASP A 105 5.33 -1.20 -26.31
C ASP A 105 6.72 -1.85 -26.41
N GLU A 106 7.79 -1.05 -26.34
CA GLU A 106 9.15 -1.61 -26.23
C GLU A 106 9.43 -2.02 -24.78
N SER A 107 9.71 -3.30 -24.58
CA SER A 107 10.13 -3.80 -23.27
C SER A 107 11.44 -3.13 -22.84
N LYS A 108 11.55 -2.81 -21.54
CA LYS A 108 12.71 -2.11 -20.98
C LYS A 108 13.17 -2.80 -19.72
N VAL A 109 14.46 -3.15 -19.65
CA VAL A 109 15.06 -3.63 -18.40
C VAL A 109 15.12 -2.47 -17.42
N LEU A 110 14.44 -2.61 -16.28
CA LEU A 110 14.41 -1.62 -15.19
C LEU A 110 15.57 -1.85 -14.22
N PHE A 111 15.91 -3.12 -13.98
CA PHE A 111 17.03 -3.52 -13.13
C PHE A 111 17.53 -4.90 -13.56
N GLU A 112 18.84 -5.12 -13.47
CA GLU A 112 19.45 -6.43 -13.66
C GLU A 112 20.77 -6.52 -12.91
N ASP A 113 20.92 -7.60 -12.15
CA ASP A 113 22.19 -8.03 -11.58
C ASP A 113 22.30 -9.57 -11.60
N SER A 114 23.22 -10.15 -10.80
CA SER A 114 23.38 -11.60 -10.71
C SER A 114 22.24 -12.33 -9.99
N THR A 115 21.36 -11.62 -9.28
CA THR A 115 20.30 -12.17 -8.43
C THR A 115 18.94 -12.10 -9.10
N VAL A 116 18.66 -11.04 -9.86
CA VAL A 116 17.33 -10.77 -10.40
C VAL A 116 17.40 -9.87 -11.63
N ARG A 117 16.48 -10.09 -12.56
CA ARG A 117 16.18 -9.16 -13.67
C ARG A 117 14.72 -8.74 -13.58
N ILE A 118 14.47 -7.44 -13.67
CA ILE A 118 13.14 -6.83 -13.66
C ILE A 118 12.97 -6.06 -14.97
N THR A 119 11.95 -6.44 -15.75
CA THR A 119 11.70 -5.89 -17.08
C THR A 119 10.30 -5.32 -17.15
N TYR A 120 10.17 -4.05 -17.54
CA TYR A 120 8.91 -3.44 -17.94
C TYR A 120 8.43 -4.06 -19.26
N THR A 121 7.16 -4.44 -19.31
CA THR A 121 6.55 -5.12 -20.47
C THR A 121 5.27 -4.47 -20.99
N GLY A 122 4.87 -3.33 -20.43
CA GLY A 122 3.69 -2.59 -20.86
C GLY A 122 2.92 -1.98 -19.69
N THR A 123 1.80 -1.35 -19.96
CA THR A 123 0.88 -0.80 -18.95
C THR A 123 -0.36 -1.66 -18.80
N ASP A 124 -1.05 -1.50 -17.68
CA ASP A 124 -2.37 -2.09 -17.41
C ASP A 124 -3.32 -1.05 -16.80
N GLU A 125 -4.59 -1.40 -16.73
CA GLU A 125 -5.57 -0.62 -15.98
C GLU A 125 -6.60 -1.54 -15.34
N GLU A 126 -6.80 -1.38 -14.03
CA GLU A 126 -7.81 -2.11 -13.27
C GLU A 126 -8.76 -1.14 -12.60
N SER A 127 -10.06 -1.32 -12.82
CA SER A 127 -11.12 -0.39 -12.39
C SER A 127 -11.11 -0.01 -10.89
N TRP A 128 -10.50 -0.84 -10.04
CA TRP A 128 -10.40 -0.62 -8.59
C TRP A 128 -8.97 -0.41 -8.08
N MET A 129 -7.94 -0.69 -8.89
CA MET A 129 -6.52 -0.51 -8.52
C MET A 129 -5.87 0.67 -9.21
N GLY A 130 -6.51 1.25 -10.23
CA GLY A 130 -5.96 2.33 -11.02
C GLY A 130 -5.04 1.84 -12.14
N LYS A 131 -4.08 2.70 -12.49
CA LYS A 131 -3.13 2.45 -13.57
C LYS A 131 -2.00 1.53 -13.11
N GLY A 132 -1.59 0.63 -13.98
CA GLY A 132 -0.63 -0.42 -13.70
C GLY A 132 0.60 -0.38 -14.60
N LEU A 133 1.75 -0.73 -14.03
CA LEU A 133 2.99 -0.98 -14.75
C LEU A 133 3.29 -2.48 -14.75
N LYS A 134 3.16 -3.14 -15.90
CA LYS A 134 3.44 -4.58 -16.05
C LYS A 134 4.94 -4.82 -16.00
N VAL A 135 5.32 -5.80 -15.19
CA VAL A 135 6.70 -6.22 -15.01
C VAL A 135 6.85 -7.73 -15.11
N THR A 136 7.94 -8.16 -15.72
CA THR A 136 8.44 -9.53 -15.65
C THR A 136 9.64 -9.56 -14.70
N ILE A 137 9.58 -10.42 -13.69
CA ILE A 137 10.65 -10.62 -12.70
C ILE A 137 11.22 -12.01 -12.88
N GLU A 138 12.51 -12.09 -13.22
CA GLU A 138 13.27 -13.32 -13.34
C GLU A 138 14.19 -13.44 -12.12
N ASN A 139 13.95 -14.42 -11.26
CA ASN A 139 14.81 -14.73 -10.13
C ASN A 139 15.96 -15.63 -10.59
N LEU A 140 17.17 -15.07 -10.65
CA LEU A 140 18.40 -15.71 -11.09
C LEU A 140 19.19 -16.35 -9.93
N SER A 141 18.70 -16.20 -8.70
CA SER A 141 19.32 -16.72 -7.48
C SER A 141 18.87 -18.13 -7.11
N ASP A 142 19.54 -18.72 -6.11
CA ASP A 142 19.21 -20.00 -5.49
C ASP A 142 18.21 -19.89 -4.31
N LYS A 143 17.67 -18.69 -4.08
CA LYS A 143 16.74 -18.37 -2.98
C LYS A 143 15.35 -18.01 -3.50
N ASN A 144 14.33 -18.12 -2.66
CA ASN A 144 13.05 -17.46 -2.91
C ASN A 144 13.21 -15.96 -2.62
N ILE A 145 12.74 -15.12 -3.53
CA ILE A 145 12.82 -13.67 -3.37
C ILE A 145 11.45 -13.04 -3.38
N SER A 146 11.31 -11.95 -2.63
CA SER A 146 10.18 -11.04 -2.70
C SER A 146 10.69 -9.69 -3.20
N VAL A 147 9.97 -9.10 -4.16
CA VAL A 147 10.29 -7.80 -4.74
C VAL A 147 9.17 -6.81 -4.41
N GLN A 148 9.55 -5.66 -3.86
CA GLN A 148 8.66 -4.53 -3.56
C GLN A 148 9.21 -3.24 -4.16
N THR A 149 8.35 -2.25 -4.37
CA THR A 149 8.76 -0.91 -4.80
C THR A 149 9.09 -0.01 -3.61
N ARG A 150 10.00 0.95 -3.78
CA ARG A 150 10.30 2.03 -2.84
C ARG A 150 10.47 3.36 -3.57
N GLU A 151 10.22 4.46 -2.87
CA GLU A 151 10.32 5.84 -3.39
C GLU A 151 9.65 6.01 -4.76
N ALA A 152 8.45 5.45 -4.92
CA ALA A 152 7.76 5.50 -6.19
C ALA A 152 7.10 6.87 -6.41
N SER A 153 7.12 7.35 -7.65
CA SER A 153 6.40 8.54 -8.06
C SER A 153 5.93 8.45 -9.50
N VAL A 154 4.80 9.09 -9.77
CA VAL A 154 4.21 9.24 -11.11
C VAL A 154 4.10 10.73 -11.40
N ASN A 155 4.69 11.18 -12.50
CA ASN A 155 4.70 12.57 -12.95
C ASN A 155 5.18 13.57 -11.87
N GLY A 156 6.06 13.13 -10.97
CA GLY A 156 6.56 13.92 -9.85
C GLY A 156 5.74 13.85 -8.55
N VAL A 157 4.57 13.19 -8.57
CA VAL A 157 3.74 12.90 -7.40
C VAL A 157 4.24 11.61 -6.74
N MET A 158 4.62 11.66 -5.47
CA MET A 158 4.93 10.45 -4.69
C MET A 158 3.68 9.57 -4.55
N ASP A 159 3.87 8.27 -4.74
CA ASP A 159 2.82 7.25 -4.63
C ASP A 159 3.38 6.09 -3.80
N ASP A 160 2.49 5.33 -3.15
CA ASP A 160 2.80 4.08 -2.46
C ASP A 160 2.10 2.94 -3.22
N PRO A 161 2.71 2.41 -4.30
CA PRO A 161 2.03 1.49 -5.20
C PRO A 161 1.73 0.16 -4.50
N TYR A 162 0.62 -0.46 -4.89
CA TYR A 162 0.31 -1.82 -4.49
C TYR A 162 1.19 -2.80 -5.27
N PHE A 163 2.28 -3.26 -4.64
CA PHE A 163 3.17 -4.25 -5.24
C PHE A 163 3.95 -5.06 -4.21
N SER A 164 3.88 -6.39 -4.32
CA SER A 164 4.77 -7.33 -3.63
C SER A 164 4.73 -8.66 -4.37
N CYS A 165 5.78 -8.98 -5.10
CA CYS A 165 5.84 -10.16 -5.96
C CYS A 165 6.83 -11.19 -5.41
N ASP A 166 6.33 -12.39 -5.10
CA ASP A 166 7.15 -13.51 -4.66
C ASP A 166 7.56 -14.37 -5.87
N VAL A 167 8.85 -14.64 -6.00
CA VAL A 167 9.41 -15.40 -7.11
C VAL A 167 10.34 -16.49 -6.56
N ALA A 168 9.93 -17.74 -6.72
CA ALA A 168 10.75 -18.87 -6.30
C ALA A 168 12.09 -18.93 -7.06
N SER A 169 13.09 -19.57 -6.46
CA SER A 169 14.42 -19.71 -7.06
C SER A 169 14.37 -20.23 -8.52
N GLY A 170 15.07 -19.54 -9.41
CA GLY A 170 15.17 -19.89 -10.83
C GLY A 170 13.86 -19.77 -11.60
N LYS A 171 12.84 -19.10 -11.06
CA LYS A 171 11.53 -18.91 -11.70
C LYS A 171 11.34 -17.48 -12.18
N THR A 172 10.31 -17.32 -13.00
CA THR A 172 9.86 -16.05 -13.55
C THR A 172 8.43 -15.80 -13.12
N ALA A 173 8.12 -14.56 -12.75
CA ALA A 173 6.77 -14.08 -12.51
C ALA A 173 6.45 -12.92 -13.46
N ASN A 174 5.18 -12.81 -13.85
CA ASN A 174 4.63 -11.61 -14.49
C ASN A 174 3.61 -11.03 -13.52
N ASP A 175 3.74 -9.75 -13.22
CA ASP A 175 2.91 -9.07 -12.23
C ASP A 175 2.78 -7.59 -12.61
N THR A 176 1.92 -6.85 -11.91
CA THR A 176 1.63 -5.44 -12.20
C THR A 176 1.79 -4.60 -10.95
N ILE A 177 2.59 -3.53 -11.04
CA ILE A 177 2.70 -2.49 -10.01
C ILE A 177 1.53 -1.53 -10.21
N TYR A 178 0.56 -1.53 -9.31
CA TYR A 178 -0.60 -0.64 -9.41
C TYR A 178 -0.41 0.62 -8.57
N PHE A 179 -0.57 1.78 -9.20
CA PHE A 179 -0.44 3.08 -8.55
C PHE A 179 -1.78 3.55 -8.01
N SER A 180 -1.76 4.18 -6.84
CA SER A 180 -2.97 4.74 -6.23
C SER A 180 -3.45 6.01 -6.94
N THR A 181 -2.57 6.66 -7.72
CA THR A 181 -2.91 7.80 -8.55
C THR A 181 -4.03 7.51 -9.55
N LYS A 182 -4.84 8.55 -9.81
CA LYS A 182 -5.88 8.57 -10.85
C LYS A 182 -5.34 9.08 -12.18
N ASP A 183 -4.15 9.67 -12.17
CA ASP A 183 -3.54 10.24 -13.37
C ASP A 183 -3.01 9.15 -14.29
N GLU A 184 -2.93 9.48 -15.58
CA GLU A 184 -2.24 8.61 -16.53
C GLU A 184 -0.74 8.53 -16.22
N LEU A 185 -0.12 7.40 -16.56
CA LEU A 185 1.31 7.18 -16.33
C LEU A 185 2.14 7.90 -17.41
N GLY A 186 2.75 9.02 -17.05
CA GLY A 186 3.69 9.73 -17.91
C GLY A 186 5.14 9.34 -17.63
N THR A 187 5.70 9.90 -16.57
CA THR A 187 7.03 9.51 -16.06
C THR A 187 6.90 8.78 -14.74
N VAL A 188 7.41 7.56 -14.66
CA VAL A 188 7.46 6.75 -13.45
C VAL A 188 8.89 6.70 -12.93
N GLU A 189 9.08 7.00 -11.66
CA GLU A 189 10.35 6.81 -10.96
C GLU A 189 10.12 5.92 -9.75
N LEU A 190 10.98 4.93 -9.54
CA LEU A 190 10.90 4.02 -8.40
C LEU A 190 12.24 3.34 -8.17
N SER A 191 12.39 2.69 -7.02
CA SER A 191 13.45 1.71 -6.75
C SER A 191 12.81 0.39 -6.31
N PHE A 192 13.58 -0.68 -6.30
CA PHE A 192 13.13 -2.00 -5.84
C PHE A 192 13.85 -2.41 -4.57
N HIS A 193 13.07 -2.94 -3.63
CA HIS A 193 13.57 -3.64 -2.45
C HIS A 193 13.40 -5.14 -2.66
N ILE A 194 14.50 -5.86 -2.57
CA ILE A 194 14.59 -7.28 -2.88
C ILE A 194 15.11 -7.99 -1.65
N PHE A 195 14.33 -8.94 -1.14
CA PHE A 195 14.64 -9.64 0.09
C PHE A 195 14.31 -11.12 0.00
N ASP A 196 14.96 -11.91 0.85
CA ASP A 196 14.71 -13.35 0.98
C ASP A 196 13.30 -13.56 1.53
N SER A 197 12.45 -14.28 0.79
CA SER A 197 11.04 -14.47 1.18
C SER A 197 10.87 -15.25 2.48
N ASP A 198 11.85 -16.07 2.84
CA ASP A 198 11.78 -16.96 4.00
C ASP A 198 12.35 -16.27 5.25
N THR A 199 13.46 -15.52 5.10
CA THR A 199 14.14 -14.88 6.25
C THR A 199 13.85 -13.39 6.40
N PHE A 200 13.33 -12.73 5.37
CA PHE A 200 13.18 -11.28 5.26
C PHE A 200 14.50 -10.50 5.25
N ASP A 201 15.64 -11.18 5.07
CA ASP A 201 16.93 -10.50 4.93
C ASP A 201 17.00 -9.78 3.60
N THR A 202 17.42 -8.51 3.63
CA THR A 202 17.65 -7.72 2.43
C THR A 202 18.73 -8.37 1.56
N ILE A 203 18.41 -8.58 0.28
CA ILE A 203 19.33 -9.07 -0.75
C ILE A 203 19.90 -7.89 -1.52
N ALA A 204 19.03 -6.98 -1.98
CA ALA A 204 19.42 -5.78 -2.71
C ALA A 204 18.38 -4.67 -2.53
N ASP A 205 18.86 -3.43 -2.46
CA ASP A 205 18.09 -2.23 -2.71
C ASP A 205 18.64 -1.61 -3.99
N THR A 206 17.78 -1.34 -4.96
CA THR A 206 18.24 -0.80 -6.24
C THR A 206 18.38 0.71 -6.18
N GLU A 207 19.27 1.25 -7.01
CA GLU A 207 19.20 2.67 -7.37
C GLU A 207 17.84 3.00 -8.01
N LYS A 208 17.48 4.28 -7.98
CA LYS A 208 16.25 4.78 -8.61
C LYS A 208 16.33 4.59 -10.13
N VAL A 209 15.27 4.02 -10.69
CA VAL A 209 15.05 3.93 -12.14
C VAL A 209 14.02 4.96 -12.58
N THR A 210 14.24 5.56 -13.74
CA THR A 210 13.28 6.43 -14.42
C THR A 210 12.79 5.75 -15.71
N LEU A 211 11.48 5.62 -15.83
CA LEU A 211 10.78 5.15 -17.01
C LEU A 211 9.87 6.27 -17.53
N VAL A 212 10.14 6.73 -18.75
CA VAL A 212 9.27 7.66 -19.46
C VAL A 212 8.39 6.83 -20.38
N ILE A 213 7.08 6.82 -20.11
CA ILE A 213 6.06 6.18 -20.93
C ILE A 213 5.55 7.21 -21.95
N ASP A 214 5.16 8.38 -21.46
CA ASP A 214 4.78 9.54 -22.27
C ASP A 214 5.15 10.83 -21.52
N ASP A 215 6.05 11.64 -22.09
CA ASP A 215 6.53 12.88 -21.47
C ASP A 215 5.58 14.06 -21.61
N CYS A 216 4.50 13.92 -22.40
CA CYS A 216 3.46 14.94 -22.50
C CYS A 216 2.44 14.85 -21.36
N ILE A 217 2.41 13.72 -20.65
CA ILE A 217 1.53 13.50 -19.50
C ILE A 217 2.18 14.08 -18.24
N THR A 218 1.45 14.97 -17.58
CA THR A 218 1.86 15.63 -16.34
C THR A 218 0.74 15.60 -15.31
N SER A 219 1.09 15.63 -14.04
CA SER A 219 0.12 15.78 -12.95
C SER A 219 0.01 17.24 -12.51
N GLU A 220 -1.20 17.66 -12.17
CA GLU A 220 -1.44 18.96 -11.55
C GLU A 220 -1.25 18.85 -10.02
N LYS A 221 -0.76 19.92 -9.41
CA LYS A 221 -0.67 20.00 -7.95
C LYS A 221 -2.04 20.37 -7.38
N THR A 222 -2.34 19.85 -6.20
CA THR A 222 -3.51 20.28 -5.45
C THR A 222 -3.38 21.76 -5.11
N GLU A 223 -4.38 22.57 -5.46
CA GLU A 223 -4.45 23.97 -5.04
C GLU A 223 -4.55 24.04 -3.52
N ALA A 224 -3.58 24.69 -2.87
CA ALA A 224 -3.43 24.69 -1.42
C ALA A 224 -2.72 25.95 -0.93
N ASP A 225 -3.06 26.40 0.28
CA ASP A 225 -2.42 27.55 0.91
C ASP A 225 -1.20 27.12 1.72
N LYS A 226 -0.04 27.75 1.49
CA LYS A 226 1.18 27.44 2.23
C LYS A 226 1.03 27.78 3.72
N ILE A 227 1.34 26.81 4.58
CA ILE A 227 1.26 26.94 6.04
C ILE A 227 2.60 26.76 6.76
N TYR A 228 3.57 26.09 6.13
CA TYR A 228 4.89 25.86 6.72
C TYR A 228 5.97 25.69 5.65
N GLU A 229 7.20 26.11 5.94
CA GLU A 229 8.34 25.93 5.05
C GLU A 229 9.65 25.86 5.84
N VAL A 230 10.43 24.80 5.63
CA VAL A 230 11.77 24.64 6.22
C VAL A 230 12.59 23.64 5.41
N ASN A 231 13.90 23.85 5.30
CA ASN A 231 14.84 22.95 4.59
C ASN A 231 14.40 22.60 3.15
N GLY A 232 13.69 23.50 2.47
CA GLY A 232 13.15 23.26 1.12
C GLY A 232 11.86 22.43 1.10
N VAL A 233 11.42 21.90 2.24
CA VAL A 233 10.09 21.29 2.39
C VAL A 233 9.06 22.40 2.56
N VAL A 234 8.04 22.41 1.71
CA VAL A 234 6.89 23.29 1.78
C VAL A 234 5.67 22.44 2.09
N VAL A 235 4.92 22.81 3.13
CA VAL A 235 3.64 22.18 3.47
C VAL A 235 2.53 23.19 3.29
N SER A 236 1.52 22.80 2.53
CA SER A 236 0.33 23.59 2.19
C SER A 236 -0.93 22.83 2.56
N TYR A 237 -1.96 23.54 2.98
CA TYR A 237 -3.25 22.98 3.40
C TYR A 237 -4.32 23.29 2.34
N ALA A 238 -5.04 22.26 1.91
CA ALA A 238 -6.06 22.34 0.86
C ALA A 238 -7.51 22.28 1.39
N GLY A 239 -7.68 22.05 2.69
CA GLY A 239 -9.01 22.02 3.31
C GLY A 239 -9.45 20.63 3.77
N LYS A 240 -10.71 20.56 4.19
CA LYS A 240 -11.39 19.32 4.58
C LYS A 240 -11.85 18.56 3.34
N VAL A 241 -11.70 17.24 3.36
CA VAL A 241 -12.26 16.33 2.36
C VAL A 241 -13.09 15.25 3.06
N ASP A 242 -14.22 14.86 2.47
CA ASP A 242 -15.05 13.76 2.96
C ASP A 242 -14.94 12.59 1.99
N ASP A 243 -14.38 11.47 2.46
CA ASP A 243 -14.27 10.21 1.70
C ASP A 243 -15.32 9.19 2.15
N ASP A 244 -15.93 8.51 1.18
CA ASP A 244 -17.01 7.54 1.43
C ASP A 244 -16.57 6.32 2.25
N ILE A 245 -15.27 6.01 2.27
CA ILE A 245 -14.68 4.84 2.92
C ILE A 245 -13.96 5.24 4.20
N TRP A 246 -13.15 6.30 4.14
CA TRP A 246 -12.25 6.71 5.23
C TRP A 246 -12.84 7.80 6.14
N GLY A 247 -13.97 8.40 5.75
CA GLY A 247 -14.63 9.46 6.49
C GLY A 247 -14.01 10.83 6.22
N THR A 248 -14.13 11.74 7.19
CA THR A 248 -13.53 13.07 7.07
C THR A 248 -12.01 12.99 7.23
N GLU A 249 -11.31 13.60 6.29
CA GLU A 249 -9.86 13.80 6.30
C GLU A 249 -9.50 15.27 6.00
N PHE A 250 -8.24 15.63 6.16
CA PHE A 250 -7.72 16.95 5.83
C PHE A 250 -6.61 16.84 4.79
N GLN A 251 -6.76 17.50 3.64
CA GLN A 251 -5.85 17.39 2.51
C GLN A 251 -4.67 18.37 2.64
N PHE A 252 -3.48 17.86 2.37
CA PHE A 252 -2.22 18.60 2.33
C PHE A 252 -1.50 18.38 1.00
N LEU A 253 -0.77 19.40 0.58
CA LEU A 253 0.25 19.32 -0.45
C LEU A 253 1.61 19.49 0.23
N ILE A 254 2.51 18.53 0.03
CA ILE A 254 3.85 18.54 0.60
C ILE A 254 4.85 18.52 -0.56
N GLU A 255 5.60 19.60 -0.74
CA GLU A 255 6.60 19.72 -1.80
C GLU A 255 8.00 19.65 -1.20
N ASN A 256 8.89 18.87 -1.80
CA ASN A 256 10.29 18.82 -1.42
C ASN A 256 11.16 19.47 -2.50
N ASN A 257 11.48 20.75 -2.30
CA ASN A 257 12.42 21.50 -3.13
C ASN A 257 13.87 21.40 -2.64
N GLY A 258 14.13 20.53 -1.65
CA GLY A 258 15.45 20.23 -1.12
C GLY A 258 16.21 19.21 -1.97
N THR A 259 17.31 18.67 -1.40
CA THR A 259 18.23 17.76 -2.11
C THR A 259 18.24 16.34 -1.57
N GLU A 260 17.55 16.07 -0.46
CA GLU A 260 17.44 14.76 0.16
C GLU A 260 15.96 14.39 0.36
N THR A 261 15.67 13.10 0.52
CA THR A 261 14.32 12.62 0.87
C THR A 261 14.00 13.03 2.31
N TYR A 262 12.79 13.55 2.52
CA TYR A 262 12.29 13.91 3.85
C TYR A 262 10.98 13.19 4.17
N THR A 263 10.83 12.80 5.43
CA THR A 263 9.57 12.36 6.00
C THR A 263 8.91 13.54 6.72
N VAL A 264 7.64 13.81 6.43
CA VAL A 264 6.81 14.82 7.09
C VAL A 264 5.70 14.10 7.84
N ARG A 265 5.56 14.36 9.14
CA ARG A 265 4.46 13.83 9.95
C ARG A 265 3.81 14.90 10.81
N ALA A 266 2.54 14.69 11.15
CA ALA A 266 1.81 15.53 12.10
C ALA A 266 1.78 14.90 13.49
N GLU A 267 1.91 15.73 14.53
CA GLU A 267 1.81 15.36 15.94
C GLU A 267 0.96 16.40 16.70
N ASN A 268 0.49 16.05 17.90
CA ASN A 268 -0.32 16.91 18.76
C ASN A 268 -1.55 17.49 18.05
N ILE A 269 -2.30 16.63 17.35
CA ILE A 269 -3.43 17.03 16.53
C ILE A 269 -4.65 17.29 17.41
N SER A 270 -5.30 18.41 17.19
CA SER A 270 -6.56 18.77 17.84
C SER A 270 -7.51 19.49 16.89
N ILE A 271 -8.81 19.31 17.13
CA ILE A 271 -9.88 20.01 16.42
C ILE A 271 -10.70 20.75 17.48
N ASP A 272 -10.87 22.06 17.30
CA ASP A 272 -11.57 22.94 18.26
C ASP A 272 -11.09 22.71 19.72
N ASN A 273 -9.77 22.63 19.90
CA ASN A 273 -9.09 22.41 21.19
C ASN A 273 -9.38 21.05 21.86
N THR A 274 -9.89 20.07 21.12
CA THR A 274 -10.04 18.66 21.54
C THR A 274 -9.00 17.80 20.84
N MET A 275 -8.22 17.03 21.59
CA MET A 275 -7.18 16.15 21.04
C MET A 275 -7.79 14.95 20.32
N TYR A 276 -7.22 14.58 19.18
CA TYR A 276 -7.60 13.40 18.40
C TYR A 276 -6.37 12.58 18.01
N ASP A 277 -6.55 11.27 17.86
CA ASP A 277 -5.53 10.37 17.31
C ASP A 277 -5.58 10.38 15.77
N GLY A 278 -5.17 11.51 15.20
CA GLY A 278 -5.00 11.68 13.76
C GLY A 278 -3.65 11.18 13.29
N SER A 279 -3.57 10.78 12.02
CA SER A 279 -2.31 10.36 11.40
C SER A 279 -2.12 11.06 10.05
N MET A 280 -0.94 11.67 9.87
CA MET A 280 -0.44 12.18 8.60
C MET A 280 1.03 11.81 8.51
N TYR A 281 1.43 11.18 7.41
CA TYR A 281 2.80 10.73 7.17
C TYR A 281 3.03 10.75 5.67
N ALA A 282 4.03 11.50 5.19
CA ALA A 282 4.46 11.44 3.80
C ALA A 282 5.98 11.37 3.71
N GLU A 283 6.51 10.48 2.89
CA GLU A 283 7.91 10.48 2.47
C GLU A 283 8.01 11.12 1.09
N VAL A 284 8.78 12.21 0.98
CA VAL A 284 8.86 13.01 -0.24
C VAL A 284 10.30 13.08 -0.70
N ALA A 285 10.58 12.44 -1.84
CA ALA A 285 11.90 12.49 -2.45
C ALA A 285 12.23 13.90 -2.98
N ALA A 286 13.53 14.19 -3.11
CA ALA A 286 14.00 15.49 -3.61
C ALA A 286 13.42 15.81 -4.99
N GLY A 287 12.89 17.03 -5.15
CA GLY A 287 12.26 17.52 -6.37
C GLY A 287 10.86 16.97 -6.64
N LYS A 288 10.27 16.23 -5.70
CA LYS A 288 8.92 15.64 -5.80
C LYS A 288 7.93 16.34 -4.88
N TYR A 289 6.67 15.96 -5.01
CA TYR A 289 5.62 16.38 -4.09
C TYR A 289 4.68 15.21 -3.76
N ALA A 290 3.97 15.30 -2.64
CA ALA A 290 2.95 14.35 -2.23
C ALA A 290 1.62 15.09 -1.99
N ASN A 291 0.52 14.47 -2.43
CA ASN A 291 -0.82 14.83 -2.01
C ASN A 291 -1.21 13.89 -0.87
N GLU A 292 -1.16 14.37 0.37
CA GLU A 292 -1.34 13.54 1.57
C GLU A 292 -2.59 13.96 2.34
N THR A 293 -3.24 13.01 3.02
CA THR A 293 -4.37 13.31 3.91
C THR A 293 -4.02 13.02 5.37
N MET A 294 -4.50 13.89 6.27
CA MET A 294 -4.55 13.59 7.69
C MET A 294 -5.85 12.85 7.99
N SER A 295 -5.73 11.59 8.40
CA SER A 295 -6.82 10.64 8.59
C SER A 295 -7.02 10.31 10.07
N PHE A 296 -8.28 10.14 10.49
CA PHE A 296 -8.69 9.92 11.89
C PHE A 296 -9.38 8.57 12.06
N ILE A 297 -8.73 7.51 11.59
CA ILE A 297 -9.31 6.17 11.56
C ILE A 297 -9.64 5.70 12.98
N GLY A 298 -10.92 5.43 13.21
CA GLY A 298 -11.42 4.95 14.50
C GLY A 298 -11.87 6.06 15.46
N GLU A 299 -11.73 7.33 15.07
CA GLU A 299 -12.22 8.48 15.82
C GLU A 299 -13.60 8.92 15.33
N GLU A 300 -14.46 9.36 16.25
CA GLU A 300 -15.73 10.02 15.92
C GLU A 300 -15.50 11.54 15.92
N LEU A 301 -15.28 12.11 14.73
CA LEU A 301 -15.13 13.55 14.57
C LEU A 301 -16.47 14.29 14.76
N PRO A 302 -16.45 15.52 15.30
CA PRO A 302 -17.66 16.30 15.49
C PRO A 302 -18.20 16.77 14.13
N ALA A 303 -19.52 16.95 14.04
CA ALA A 303 -20.17 17.35 12.79
C ALA A 303 -19.77 18.76 12.32
N GLU A 304 -19.51 19.65 13.28
CA GLU A 304 -19.05 21.01 13.04
C GLU A 304 -17.62 21.13 13.57
N MET A 305 -16.73 21.68 12.75
CA MET A 305 -15.31 21.83 13.05
C MET A 305 -14.86 23.19 12.52
N ASN A 306 -14.12 23.97 13.32
CA ASN A 306 -13.75 25.35 12.95
C ASN A 306 -12.23 25.52 12.79
N GLU A 307 -11.44 24.89 13.64
CA GLU A 307 -9.98 25.01 13.66
C GLU A 307 -9.33 23.64 13.80
N LEU A 308 -8.36 23.36 12.94
CA LEU A 308 -7.42 22.25 13.06
C LEU A 308 -6.09 22.80 13.56
N GLU A 309 -5.58 22.24 14.66
CA GLU A 309 -4.26 22.57 15.21
C GLU A 309 -3.37 21.31 15.27
N PHE A 310 -2.11 21.44 14.87
CA PHE A 310 -1.13 20.36 14.89
C PHE A 310 0.31 20.90 14.90
N LYS A 311 1.29 20.02 15.13
CA LYS A 311 2.70 20.27 14.89
C LYS A 311 3.21 19.41 13.74
N LEU A 312 4.13 19.93 12.96
CA LEU A 312 4.85 19.17 11.96
C LEU A 312 6.22 18.75 12.49
N VAL A 313 6.57 17.50 12.25
CA VAL A 313 7.90 16.95 12.51
C VAL A 313 8.47 16.46 11.19
N ILE A 314 9.68 16.93 10.85
CA ILE A 314 10.37 16.60 9.61
C ILE A 314 11.63 15.81 9.95
N SER A 315 11.78 14.65 9.32
CA SER A 315 12.92 13.76 9.52
C SER A 315 13.64 13.49 8.20
N ASN A 316 14.95 13.27 8.25
CA ASN A 316 15.73 12.82 7.08
C ASN A 316 15.52 11.31 6.81
N SER A 317 16.16 10.77 5.78
CA SER A 317 16.10 9.35 5.41
C SER A 317 16.67 8.38 6.47
N SER A 318 17.40 8.89 7.46
CA SER A 318 17.85 8.12 8.63
C SER A 318 16.86 8.20 9.80
N TYR A 319 15.68 8.79 9.58
CA TYR A 319 14.63 9.06 10.57
C TYR A 319 15.07 9.97 11.73
N GLU A 320 16.14 10.73 11.55
CA GLU A 320 16.52 11.76 12.52
C GLU A 320 15.67 13.01 12.29
N THR A 321 15.07 13.53 13.36
CA THR A 321 14.32 14.80 13.30
C THR A 321 15.28 15.94 12.97
N VAL A 322 15.02 16.62 11.85
CA VAL A 322 15.81 17.77 11.36
C VAL A 322 15.09 19.09 11.55
N ALA A 323 13.77 19.09 11.71
CA ALA A 323 12.98 20.28 12.03
C ALA A 323 11.66 19.92 12.71
N GLU A 324 11.17 20.83 13.54
CA GLU A 324 9.83 20.79 14.15
C GLU A 324 9.20 22.18 14.03
N SER A 325 7.89 22.23 13.80
CA SER A 325 7.14 23.49 13.79
C SER A 325 6.69 23.88 15.20
N ASP A 326 6.47 25.18 15.42
CA ASP A 326 5.51 25.63 16.42
C ASP A 326 4.10 25.11 16.07
N PRO A 327 3.12 25.07 17.01
CA PRO A 327 1.75 24.70 16.68
C PRO A 327 1.20 25.54 15.52
N ILE A 328 0.75 24.86 14.48
CA ILE A 328 0.12 25.44 13.30
C ILE A 328 -1.39 25.34 13.50
N LYS A 329 -2.11 26.44 13.23
CA LYS A 329 -3.57 26.50 13.24
C LYS A 329 -4.06 26.85 11.85
N VAL A 330 -5.00 26.08 11.34
CA VAL A 330 -5.69 26.34 10.08
C VAL A 330 -7.20 26.36 10.29
N SER A 331 -7.89 27.24 9.58
CA SER A 331 -9.35 27.26 9.58
C SER A 331 -9.89 26.11 8.74
N ILE A 332 -10.84 25.37 9.29
CA ILE A 332 -11.56 24.32 8.57
C ILE A 332 -12.71 25.02 7.84
N GLN A 333 -12.63 25.09 6.52
CA GLN A 333 -13.72 25.53 5.64
C GLN A 333 -14.40 24.33 5.01
#